data_AF-A0A959I6Z4-F1
#
_entry.id   AF-A0A959I6Z4-F1
#
_cell.length_a   1.000
_cell.length_b   1.000
_cell.length_c   1.000
_cell.angle_alpha   90.00
_cell.angle_beta   90.00
_cell.angle_gamma   90.00
#
_symmetry.space_group_name_H-M   'P 1'
#
loop_
_entity.id
_entity.type
_entity.pdbx_description
1 polymer ?
#
loop_
_entity_poly.entity_id
_entity_poly.type
_entity_poly.pdbx_seq_one_letter_code
_entity_poly.pdbx_strand_id
1 'polypeptide(L)'
;PFFFFLFWVLPAAALAQSNLQVSDFNGDGHPDTLRWEYSGGSNFGGRQIELAPGNGDEPIVLNTIGSFGQMLRLIEIPGRLQVPSARGFREAMASVLVAGEEMREQPDPSLRWLLSAFRGAPRRVSGRQFIWVQPSSLQWEPLPVILPEAYALQLEAPVFAEVGSQMANHPVEGNDEASGWLIYYGHNHTLDRFEPRLADKAFGLRLLATRHGAWVETGERYAWIFVADGQLFPAAQKLRWTSLHEARLLSEELVLLHTYAPIAGEHRIYVFDLNTARIGLLLMADGHSYPCSIRQLDGRLQVDAGGASFSWTLAGLLSELRE
;
A
#
# COMPACT_ATOMS: atom_id res chain seq x y z
N PRO A 1 -39.21 11.73 -44.48
CA PRO A 1 -38.76 12.04 -43.11
C PRO A 1 -37.60 11.11 -42.72
N PHE A 2 -36.38 11.47 -43.12
CA PHE A 2 -35.14 10.75 -42.79
C PHE A 2 -34.53 11.42 -41.55
N PHE A 3 -34.54 10.73 -40.41
CA PHE A 3 -33.85 11.16 -39.21
C PHE A 3 -32.36 10.79 -39.33
N PHE A 4 -31.52 11.78 -39.63
CA PHE A 4 -30.06 11.66 -39.53
C PHE A 4 -29.68 11.69 -38.04
N PHE A 5 -29.35 10.53 -37.47
CA PHE A 5 -28.64 10.45 -36.19
C PHE A 5 -27.17 10.84 -36.45
N LEU A 6 -26.85 12.12 -36.23
CA LEU A 6 -25.47 12.60 -36.20
C LEU A 6 -24.85 12.12 -34.87
N PHE A 7 -24.21 10.97 -34.88
CA PHE A 7 -23.29 10.57 -33.81
C PHE A 7 -22.13 11.56 -33.81
N TRP A 8 -22.17 12.52 -32.89
CA TRP A 8 -20.99 13.28 -32.49
C TRP A 8 -20.01 12.30 -31.83
N VAL A 9 -19.09 11.77 -32.63
CA VAL A 9 -17.83 11.23 -32.12
C VAL A 9 -17.05 12.45 -31.64
N LEU A 10 -17.32 12.89 -30.41
CA LEU A 10 -16.40 13.77 -29.70
C LEU A 10 -15.12 12.95 -29.56
N PRO A 11 -13.98 13.37 -30.15
CA PRO A 11 -12.72 12.77 -29.77
C PRO A 11 -12.59 13.05 -28.28
N ALA A 12 -12.54 11.99 -27.48
CA ALA A 12 -12.05 12.07 -26.12
C ALA A 12 -10.56 12.42 -26.20
N ALA A 13 -10.25 13.65 -26.60
CA ALA A 13 -9.02 14.29 -26.23
C ALA A 13 -9.12 14.41 -24.71
N ALA A 14 -8.58 13.40 -24.02
CA ALA A 14 -8.25 13.53 -22.62
C ALA A 14 -7.53 14.87 -22.50
N LEU A 15 -8.15 15.81 -21.78
CA LEU A 15 -7.55 17.10 -21.48
C LEU A 15 -6.37 16.82 -20.56
N ALA A 16 -5.24 16.44 -21.15
CA ALA A 16 -3.96 16.44 -20.46
C ALA A 16 -3.70 17.90 -20.11
N GLN A 17 -3.97 18.25 -18.86
CA GLN A 17 -3.59 19.55 -18.32
C GLN A 17 -2.08 19.52 -18.16
N SER A 18 -1.38 20.06 -19.15
CA SER A 18 0.05 20.31 -19.06
C SER A 18 0.28 21.54 -18.19
N ASN A 19 1.11 21.39 -17.19
CA ASN A 19 1.55 22.46 -16.33
C ASN A 19 3.01 22.80 -16.65
N LEU A 20 3.38 24.05 -16.42
CA LEU A 20 4.71 24.55 -16.69
C LEU A 20 5.13 25.54 -15.60
N GLN A 21 6.34 25.35 -15.08
CA GLN A 21 7.04 26.29 -14.23
C GLN A 21 8.40 26.62 -14.85
N VAL A 22 8.80 27.89 -14.76
CA VAL A 22 10.11 28.37 -15.20
C VAL A 22 10.78 29.07 -14.02
N SER A 23 11.97 28.62 -13.66
CA SER A 23 12.78 29.17 -12.57
C SER A 23 14.22 28.71 -12.75
N ASP A 24 15.16 29.47 -12.23
CA ASP A 24 16.53 28.95 -11.99
C ASP A 24 16.46 28.08 -10.72
N PHE A 25 16.33 26.77 -10.90
CA PHE A 25 16.15 25.83 -9.78
C PHE A 25 17.50 25.46 -9.17
N ASN A 26 18.59 25.41 -9.94
CA ASN A 26 19.92 24.99 -9.45
C ASN A 26 20.82 26.19 -9.05
N GLY A 27 20.40 27.43 -9.31
CA GLY A 27 21.12 28.65 -8.99
C GLY A 27 22.28 28.95 -9.95
N ASP A 28 22.27 28.42 -11.17
CA ASP A 28 23.36 28.60 -12.14
C ASP A 28 23.23 29.88 -13.00
N GLY A 29 22.15 30.65 -12.81
CA GLY A 29 21.88 31.88 -13.54
C GLY A 29 21.18 31.67 -14.89
N HIS A 30 20.88 30.43 -15.28
CA HIS A 30 20.09 30.11 -16.46
C HIS A 30 18.66 29.67 -16.05
N PRO A 31 17.61 30.13 -16.76
CA PRO A 31 16.25 29.72 -16.45
C PRO A 31 16.00 28.28 -16.87
N ASP A 32 15.61 27.43 -15.93
CA ASP A 32 15.21 26.04 -16.17
C ASP A 32 13.70 25.92 -16.38
N THR A 33 13.30 24.78 -16.94
CA THR A 33 11.89 24.48 -17.24
C THR A 33 11.46 23.20 -16.51
N LEU A 34 10.37 23.26 -15.75
CA LEU A 34 9.72 22.08 -15.14
C LEU A 34 8.32 21.91 -15.71
N ARG A 35 8.09 20.84 -16.45
CA ARG A 35 6.81 20.47 -17.06
C ARG A 35 6.25 19.23 -16.41
N TRP A 36 4.94 19.18 -16.25
CA TRP A 36 4.30 17.94 -15.84
C TRP A 36 2.88 17.82 -16.36
N GLU A 37 2.47 16.58 -16.55
CA GLU A 37 1.11 16.21 -16.91
C GLU A 37 0.65 15.05 -16.04
N TYR A 38 -0.62 15.09 -15.64
CA TYR A 38 -1.25 13.95 -14.98
C TYR A 38 -1.97 13.11 -16.03
N SER A 39 -1.70 11.80 -16.01
CA SER A 39 -2.42 10.82 -16.81
C SER A 39 -3.00 9.76 -15.89
N GLY A 40 -4.27 9.41 -16.12
CA GLY A 40 -4.99 8.43 -15.31
C GLY A 40 -6.05 7.70 -16.12
N GLY A 41 -6.19 6.40 -15.85
CA GLY A 41 -7.21 5.53 -16.41
C GLY A 41 -8.04 4.86 -15.30
N SER A 42 -8.67 3.73 -15.59
CA SER A 42 -9.53 3.05 -14.62
C SER A 42 -8.79 2.32 -13.49
N ASN A 43 -7.51 2.01 -13.67
CA ASN A 43 -6.70 1.16 -12.78
C ASN A 43 -5.33 1.76 -12.41
N PHE A 44 -4.83 2.69 -13.22
CA PHE A 44 -3.49 3.27 -13.07
C PHE A 44 -3.57 4.78 -13.23
N GLY A 45 -2.64 5.47 -12.59
CA GLY A 45 -2.46 6.89 -12.81
C GLY A 45 -1.16 7.39 -12.21
N GLY A 46 -0.72 8.55 -12.67
CA GLY A 46 0.52 9.17 -12.25
C GLY A 46 0.79 10.44 -13.03
N ARG A 47 2.01 10.93 -12.87
CA ARG A 47 2.53 12.10 -13.54
C ARG A 47 3.71 11.72 -14.40
N GLN A 48 3.79 12.33 -15.57
CA GLN A 48 5.03 12.47 -16.30
C GLN A 48 5.58 13.85 -15.96
N ILE A 49 6.82 13.89 -15.49
CA ILE A 49 7.52 15.11 -15.07
C ILE A 49 8.79 15.23 -15.90
N GLU A 50 9.02 16.38 -16.49
CA GLU A 50 10.21 16.69 -17.28
C GLU A 50 10.85 17.97 -16.74
N LEU A 51 12.10 17.87 -16.32
CA LEU A 51 12.93 19.01 -15.92
C LEU A 51 13.99 19.21 -17.01
N ALA A 52 13.94 20.35 -17.71
CA ALA A 52 14.91 20.73 -18.72
C ALA A 52 15.80 21.88 -18.19
N PRO A 53 17.10 21.62 -17.96
CA PRO A 53 18.04 22.65 -17.52
C PRO A 53 18.21 23.78 -18.55
N GLY A 54 18.39 25.02 -18.08
CA GLY A 54 18.55 26.21 -18.92
C GLY A 54 19.88 26.29 -19.66
N ASN A 55 20.88 25.53 -19.22
CA ASN A 55 22.24 25.49 -19.76
C ASN A 55 22.40 24.63 -21.03
N GLY A 56 21.32 23.96 -21.48
CA GLY A 56 21.32 23.09 -22.66
C GLY A 56 21.62 21.61 -22.39
N ASP A 57 21.73 21.21 -21.12
CA ASP A 57 21.84 19.80 -20.73
C ASP A 57 20.57 19.01 -21.09
N GLU A 58 20.70 17.70 -21.24
CA GLU A 58 19.56 16.82 -21.52
C GLU A 58 18.51 16.88 -20.40
N PRO A 59 17.20 16.91 -20.75
CA PRO A 59 16.12 16.87 -19.78
C PRO A 59 16.14 15.60 -18.91
N ILE A 60 15.70 15.77 -17.66
CA ILE A 60 15.49 14.69 -16.70
C ILE A 60 14.01 14.36 -16.68
N VAL A 61 13.66 13.12 -17.05
CA VAL A 61 12.27 12.67 -17.14
C VAL A 61 11.98 11.67 -16.02
N LEU A 62 10.87 11.89 -15.31
CA LEU A 62 10.32 10.99 -14.31
C LEU A 62 8.91 10.56 -14.70
N ASN A 63 8.63 9.27 -14.50
CA ASN A 63 7.30 8.71 -14.68
C ASN A 63 6.85 8.08 -13.36
N THR A 64 5.70 8.49 -12.87
CA THR A 64 5.13 7.95 -11.63
C THR A 64 3.90 7.10 -11.85
N ILE A 65 3.61 6.64 -13.08
CA ILE A 65 2.45 5.79 -13.35
C ILE A 65 2.51 4.54 -12.45
N GLY A 66 1.45 4.35 -11.66
CA GLY A 66 1.31 3.21 -10.77
C GLY A 66 -0.15 2.82 -10.56
N SER A 67 -0.37 1.66 -9.95
CA SER A 67 -1.70 1.10 -9.72
C SER A 67 -2.44 1.85 -8.62
N PHE A 68 -3.77 1.99 -8.76
CA PHE A 68 -4.65 2.47 -7.69
C PHE A 68 -4.97 1.39 -6.63
N GLY A 69 -4.39 0.20 -6.76
CA GLY A 69 -4.46 -0.87 -5.75
C GLY A 69 -3.34 -0.80 -4.69
N GLN A 70 -2.49 0.21 -4.74
CA GLN A 70 -1.26 0.27 -3.93
C GLN A 70 -1.32 1.45 -2.97
N MET A 71 -1.00 1.17 -1.70
CA MET A 71 -0.84 2.16 -0.65
C MET A 71 0.49 2.88 -0.80
N LEU A 72 1.49 2.23 -1.40
CA LEU A 72 2.80 2.81 -1.66
C LEU A 72 3.12 2.96 -3.14
N ARG A 73 3.92 3.98 -3.43
CA ARG A 73 4.61 4.15 -4.70
C ARG A 73 6.06 4.51 -4.44
N LEU A 74 6.97 3.76 -5.04
CA LEU A 74 8.40 4.08 -5.04
C LEU A 74 8.78 4.75 -6.36
N ILE A 75 9.60 5.79 -6.27
CA ILE A 75 10.12 6.53 -7.41
C ILE A 75 11.61 6.70 -7.16
N GLU A 76 12.43 6.03 -7.96
CA GLU A 76 13.89 6.17 -7.88
C GLU A 76 14.31 7.61 -8.23
N ILE A 77 15.24 8.16 -7.47
CA ILE A 77 15.88 9.45 -7.80
C ILE A 77 16.94 9.16 -8.87
N PRO A 78 16.82 9.71 -10.10
CA PRO A 78 17.80 9.51 -11.15
C PRO A 78 19.20 9.90 -10.67
N GLY A 79 20.25 9.17 -11.06
CA GLY A 79 21.61 9.42 -10.58
C GLY A 79 22.09 10.87 -10.76
N ARG A 80 21.66 11.55 -11.84
CA ARG A 80 21.95 12.98 -12.09
C ARG A 80 21.37 13.92 -11.03
N LEU A 81 20.32 13.51 -10.30
CA LEU A 81 19.72 14.25 -9.20
C LEU A 81 20.28 13.86 -7.82
N GLN A 82 21.13 12.84 -7.74
CA GLN A 82 21.71 12.41 -6.46
C GLN A 82 22.93 13.27 -6.05
N VAL A 83 23.55 13.98 -7.00
CA VAL A 83 24.69 14.85 -6.71
C VAL A 83 24.27 16.10 -5.91
N PRO A 84 25.14 16.62 -5.01
CA PRO A 84 24.80 17.79 -4.19
C PRO A 84 24.41 19.05 -4.99
N SER A 85 25.04 19.27 -6.14
CA SER A 85 24.76 20.42 -7.02
C SER A 85 23.36 20.36 -7.65
N ALA A 86 22.75 19.18 -7.75
CA ALA A 86 21.41 19.01 -8.30
C ALA A 86 20.30 19.10 -7.23
N ARG A 87 20.61 19.57 -6.02
CA ARG A 87 19.66 19.67 -4.91
C ARG A 87 18.40 20.45 -5.30
N GLY A 88 18.55 21.61 -5.93
CA GLY A 88 17.41 22.44 -6.31
C GLY A 88 16.51 21.80 -7.37
N PHE A 89 17.10 21.08 -8.34
CA PHE A 89 16.35 20.24 -9.27
C PHE A 89 15.56 19.13 -8.56
N ARG A 90 16.21 18.45 -7.61
CA ARG A 90 15.57 17.39 -6.82
C ARG A 90 14.39 17.93 -6.01
N GLU A 91 14.55 19.10 -5.37
CA GLU A 91 13.48 19.77 -4.62
C GLU A 91 12.32 20.21 -5.55
N ALA A 92 12.62 20.75 -6.72
CA ALA A 92 11.62 21.15 -7.71
C ALA A 92 10.80 19.95 -8.21
N MET A 93 11.46 18.85 -8.60
CA MET A 93 10.76 17.63 -9.01
C MET A 93 9.95 17.03 -7.86
N ALA A 94 10.51 16.98 -6.65
CA ALA A 94 9.79 16.50 -5.46
C ALA A 94 8.50 17.30 -5.20
N SER A 95 8.51 18.63 -5.35
CA SER A 95 7.31 19.45 -5.14
C SER A 95 6.14 19.09 -6.09
N VAL A 96 6.45 18.65 -7.31
CA VAL A 96 5.45 18.20 -8.29
C VAL A 96 5.03 16.76 -8.04
N LEU A 97 5.96 15.91 -7.57
CA LEU A 97 5.65 14.53 -7.18
C LEU A 97 4.62 14.48 -6.07
N VAL A 98 4.75 15.36 -5.08
CA VAL A 98 3.87 15.37 -3.91
C VAL A 98 2.65 16.28 -4.09
N ALA A 99 2.71 17.30 -4.96
CA ALA A 99 1.58 18.16 -5.39
C ALA A 99 0.47 18.41 -4.35
N GLY A 100 0.86 18.90 -3.17
CA GLY A 100 -0.04 19.21 -2.07
C GLY A 100 0.11 18.30 -0.85
N GLU A 101 0.76 17.15 -1.02
CA GLU A 101 1.12 16.27 0.08
C GLU A 101 2.41 16.76 0.76
N GLU A 102 2.52 16.55 2.07
CA GLU A 102 3.68 16.94 2.87
C GLU A 102 4.89 16.02 2.58
N MET A 103 6.11 16.56 2.55
CA MET A 103 7.33 15.75 2.66
C MET A 103 7.64 15.57 4.15
N ARG A 104 7.58 14.33 4.64
CA ARG A 104 7.87 13.99 6.04
C ARG A 104 9.22 13.32 6.18
N GLU A 105 9.86 13.56 7.32
CA GLU A 105 11.12 12.91 7.69
C GLU A 105 10.89 11.50 8.26
N GLN A 106 9.73 11.27 8.90
CA GLN A 106 9.44 10.02 9.59
C GLN A 106 8.11 9.41 9.16
N PRO A 107 8.06 8.08 8.99
CA PRO A 107 6.82 7.37 8.72
C PRO A 107 5.94 7.31 9.98
N ASP A 108 4.63 7.47 9.78
CA ASP A 108 3.64 7.20 10.82
C ASP A 108 3.57 5.69 11.17
N PRO A 109 2.86 5.30 12.25
CA PRO A 109 2.77 3.90 12.67
C PRO A 109 2.21 2.92 11.61
N SER A 110 1.26 3.35 10.78
CA SER A 110 0.69 2.54 9.69
C SER A 110 1.72 2.28 8.60
N LEU A 111 2.41 3.34 8.16
CA LEU A 111 3.47 3.21 7.17
C LEU A 111 4.67 2.40 7.71
N ARG A 112 5.05 2.58 8.98
CA ARG A 112 6.11 1.77 9.61
C ARG A 112 5.79 0.29 9.59
N TRP A 113 4.55 -0.08 9.93
CA TRP A 113 4.10 -1.46 9.82
C TRP A 113 4.25 -1.98 8.38
N LEU A 114 3.80 -1.20 7.40
CA LEU A 114 3.83 -1.58 5.99
C LEU A 114 5.26 -1.74 5.46
N LEU A 115 6.15 -0.79 5.77
CA LEU A 115 7.58 -0.88 5.43
C LEU A 115 8.24 -2.09 6.07
N SER A 116 7.92 -2.40 7.33
CA SER A 116 8.43 -3.61 7.97
C SER A 116 7.94 -4.88 7.27
N ALA A 117 6.70 -4.90 6.78
CA ALA A 117 6.19 -6.02 6.02
C ALA A 117 6.93 -6.17 4.68
N PHE A 118 7.19 -5.09 3.94
CA PHE A 118 8.00 -5.14 2.71
C PHE A 118 9.44 -5.57 2.94
N ARG A 119 10.06 -5.25 4.07
CA ARG A 119 11.43 -5.75 4.36
C ARG A 119 11.47 -7.22 4.73
N GLY A 120 10.34 -7.79 5.14
CA GLY A 120 10.21 -9.21 5.39
C GLY A 120 10.10 -9.99 4.07
N ALA A 121 10.97 -10.96 3.84
CA ALA A 121 10.74 -11.89 2.73
C ALA A 121 9.59 -12.84 3.09
N PRO A 122 8.52 -12.94 2.27
CA PRO A 122 7.46 -13.92 2.48
C PRO A 122 8.07 -15.31 2.40
N ARG A 123 7.82 -16.13 3.42
CA ARG A 123 8.27 -17.51 3.46
C ARG A 123 7.13 -18.42 3.04
N ARG A 124 7.32 -19.15 1.95
CA ARG A 124 6.44 -20.27 1.62
C ARG A 124 6.64 -21.34 2.69
N VAL A 125 5.59 -21.65 3.42
CA VAL A 125 5.63 -22.73 4.41
C VAL A 125 5.22 -24.04 3.74
N SER A 126 5.87 -25.13 4.10
CA SER A 126 5.50 -26.49 3.68
C SER A 126 4.33 -27.07 4.49
N GLY A 127 3.79 -26.26 5.39
CA GLY A 127 2.71 -26.62 6.30
C GLY A 127 1.37 -26.85 5.60
N ARG A 128 0.38 -27.20 6.41
CA ARG A 128 -0.96 -27.56 5.90
C ARG A 128 -1.93 -26.37 5.94
N GLN A 129 -1.58 -25.31 6.67
CA GLN A 129 -2.54 -24.28 7.03
C GLN A 129 -2.32 -22.99 6.26
N PHE A 130 -1.07 -22.62 5.98
CA PHE A 130 -0.75 -21.39 5.27
C PHE A 130 -0.11 -21.64 3.90
N ILE A 131 -0.39 -20.74 2.96
CA ILE A 131 0.30 -20.69 1.65
C ILE A 131 1.68 -20.06 1.84
N TRP A 132 1.72 -18.97 2.60
CA TRP A 132 2.93 -18.24 2.97
C TRP A 132 2.72 -17.50 4.28
N VAL A 133 3.83 -17.17 4.94
CA VAL A 133 3.90 -16.36 6.15
C VAL A 133 4.81 -15.16 5.88
N GLN A 134 4.33 -13.99 6.25
CA GLN A 134 5.00 -12.70 6.09
C GLN A 134 5.33 -12.15 7.48
N PRO A 135 6.62 -11.97 7.82
CA PRO A 135 6.98 -11.23 9.02
C PRO A 135 6.67 -9.74 8.84
N SER A 136 6.28 -9.10 9.94
CA SER A 136 6.09 -7.65 10.07
C SER A 136 6.61 -7.19 11.43
N SER A 137 6.33 -5.94 11.82
CA SER A 137 6.65 -5.43 13.14
C SER A 137 5.38 -5.06 13.90
N LEU A 138 5.30 -5.42 15.17
CA LEU A 138 4.28 -4.91 16.07
C LEU A 138 4.89 -3.84 16.97
N GLN A 139 4.51 -2.58 16.76
CA GLN A 139 4.96 -1.45 17.57
C GLN A 139 3.77 -0.83 18.28
N TRP A 140 3.80 -0.86 19.60
CA TRP A 140 2.76 -0.29 20.45
C TRP A 140 3.01 1.20 20.67
N GLU A 141 2.06 2.02 20.24
CA GLU A 141 2.07 3.47 20.30
C GLU A 141 1.05 3.99 21.30
N PRO A 142 1.25 5.17 21.91
CA PRO A 142 0.27 5.77 22.80
C PRO A 142 -0.97 6.25 22.05
N LEU A 143 -2.15 6.09 22.65
CA LEU A 143 -3.40 6.71 22.16
C LEU A 143 -3.37 8.25 22.30
N PRO A 144 -4.16 9.01 21.51
CA PRO A 144 -5.13 8.56 20.51
C PRO A 144 -4.48 8.15 19.18
N VAL A 145 -5.18 7.31 18.40
CA VAL A 145 -4.75 6.97 17.05
C VAL A 145 -4.90 8.18 16.13
N ILE A 146 -3.80 8.57 15.48
CA ILE A 146 -3.82 9.53 14.39
C ILE A 146 -3.94 8.73 13.09
N LEU A 147 -5.02 8.95 12.35
CA LEU A 147 -5.22 8.29 11.07
C LEU A 147 -4.25 8.87 10.03
N PRO A 148 -3.62 8.00 9.22
CA PRO A 148 -2.64 8.46 8.26
C PRO A 148 -3.30 9.27 7.14
N GLU A 149 -2.68 10.39 6.79
CA GLU A 149 -2.96 11.16 5.58
C GLU A 149 -2.03 10.71 4.46
N ALA A 150 -2.19 11.27 3.26
CA ALA A 150 -1.16 11.12 2.26
C ALA A 150 0.02 12.06 2.54
N TYR A 151 1.21 11.57 2.21
CA TYR A 151 2.48 12.29 2.31
C TYR A 151 3.54 11.50 1.54
N ALA A 152 4.72 12.08 1.44
CA ALA A 152 5.87 11.40 0.88
C ALA A 152 7.07 11.47 1.82
N LEU A 153 8.02 10.57 1.60
CA LEU A 153 9.32 10.54 2.27
C LEU A 153 10.41 10.36 1.23
N GLN A 154 11.60 10.82 1.57
CA GLN A 154 12.80 10.35 0.90
C GLN A 154 13.30 9.10 1.63
N LEU A 155 13.50 8.02 0.88
CA LEU A 155 14.13 6.80 1.37
C LEU A 155 15.56 6.76 0.86
N GLU A 156 16.49 6.64 1.80
CA GLU A 156 17.90 6.41 1.50
C GLU A 156 18.18 4.92 1.27
N ALA A 157 19.32 4.64 0.65
CA ALA A 157 19.90 3.31 0.65
C ALA A 157 20.27 2.86 2.09
N PRO A 158 20.15 1.56 2.45
CA PRO A 158 19.65 0.46 1.63
C PRO A 158 18.11 0.30 1.68
N VAL A 159 17.41 1.10 2.50
CA VAL A 159 15.97 0.95 2.75
C VAL A 159 15.15 1.02 1.47
N PHE A 160 15.48 1.93 0.55
CA PHE A 160 14.79 2.03 -0.73
C PHE A 160 14.90 0.75 -1.55
N ALA A 161 16.12 0.19 -1.67
CA ALA A 161 16.38 -1.05 -2.40
C ALA A 161 15.68 -2.26 -1.75
N GLU A 162 15.70 -2.36 -0.42
CA GLU A 162 15.01 -3.44 0.31
C GLU A 162 13.50 -3.47 0.01
N VAL A 163 12.83 -2.32 0.12
CA VAL A 163 11.40 -2.21 -0.16
C VAL A 163 11.11 -2.45 -1.65
N GLY A 164 11.93 -1.88 -2.54
CA GLY A 164 11.79 -2.05 -3.98
C GLY A 164 11.93 -3.49 -4.44
N SER A 165 12.83 -4.28 -3.83
CA SER A 165 13.07 -5.68 -4.19
C SER A 165 11.83 -6.58 -4.08
N GLN A 166 10.88 -6.22 -3.22
CA GLN A 166 9.62 -6.96 -3.03
C GLN A 166 8.48 -6.41 -3.89
N MET A 167 8.68 -5.28 -4.58
CA MET A 167 7.66 -4.64 -5.38
C MET A 167 7.72 -5.15 -6.83
N ALA A 168 6.72 -5.93 -7.25
CA ALA A 168 6.70 -6.60 -8.56
C ALA A 168 6.86 -5.65 -9.77
N ASN A 169 6.47 -4.37 -9.61
CA ASN A 169 6.53 -3.36 -10.67
C ASN A 169 7.73 -2.41 -10.55
N HIS A 170 8.61 -2.61 -9.56
CA HIS A 170 9.80 -1.79 -9.33
C HIS A 170 11.02 -2.66 -9.05
N PRO A 171 11.52 -3.44 -10.03
CA PRO A 171 12.81 -4.07 -9.89
C PRO A 171 13.88 -2.96 -9.78
N VAL A 172 14.29 -2.62 -8.56
CA VAL A 172 15.54 -1.91 -8.29
C VAL A 172 16.66 -2.93 -8.54
N GLU A 173 16.84 -3.32 -9.80
CA GLU A 173 17.77 -4.38 -10.16
C GLU A 173 19.20 -3.88 -9.99
N GLY A 174 19.86 -4.36 -8.93
CA GLY A 174 21.31 -4.33 -8.79
C GLY A 174 21.94 -3.01 -8.34
N ASN A 175 21.14 -2.06 -7.82
CA ASN A 175 21.67 -0.83 -7.26
C ASN A 175 21.32 -0.69 -5.76
N ASP A 176 22.15 -1.29 -4.90
CA ASP A 176 22.01 -1.19 -3.44
C ASP A 176 22.25 0.23 -2.91
N GLU A 177 22.79 1.13 -3.74
CA GLU A 177 23.01 2.55 -3.43
C GLU A 177 21.85 3.44 -3.89
N ALA A 178 20.80 2.86 -4.49
CA ALA A 178 19.64 3.63 -4.95
C ALA A 178 18.91 4.28 -3.76
N SER A 179 18.62 5.57 -3.92
CA SER A 179 17.69 6.33 -3.08
C SER A 179 16.48 6.74 -3.92
N GLY A 180 15.39 7.07 -3.24
CA GLY A 180 14.17 7.44 -3.95
C GLY A 180 13.16 8.13 -3.07
N TRP A 181 12.06 8.53 -3.70
CA TRP A 181 10.87 8.99 -2.99
C TRP A 181 9.90 7.84 -2.79
N LEU A 182 9.28 7.79 -1.62
CA LEU A 182 8.12 6.98 -1.33
C LEU A 182 6.92 7.91 -1.20
N ILE A 183 5.86 7.64 -1.94
CA ILE A 183 4.55 8.29 -1.74
C ILE A 183 3.67 7.28 -1.01
N TYR A 184 3.12 7.68 0.14
CA TYR A 184 2.17 6.90 0.91
C TYR A 184 0.77 7.50 0.74
N TYR A 185 -0.18 6.69 0.28
CA TYR A 185 -1.56 7.10 0.08
C TYR A 185 -2.43 6.78 1.32
N GLY A 186 -2.00 7.25 2.49
CA GLY A 186 -2.66 6.97 3.78
C GLY A 186 -4.14 7.38 3.83
N HIS A 187 -4.53 8.42 3.09
CA HIS A 187 -5.94 8.84 2.97
C HIS A 187 -6.88 7.71 2.49
N ASN A 188 -6.36 6.68 1.81
CA ASN A 188 -7.16 5.53 1.38
C ASN A 188 -7.76 4.76 2.55
N HIS A 189 -7.16 4.83 3.75
CA HIS A 189 -7.76 4.23 4.93
C HIS A 189 -9.17 4.78 5.21
N THR A 190 -9.44 6.05 4.90
CA THR A 190 -10.65 6.78 5.32
C THR A 190 -11.44 7.39 4.15
N LEU A 191 -11.19 6.97 2.91
CA LEU A 191 -11.94 7.46 1.74
C LEU A 191 -13.45 7.38 1.98
N ASP A 192 -14.15 8.45 1.59
CA ASP A 192 -15.60 8.68 1.74
C ASP A 192 -16.10 8.90 3.19
N ARG A 193 -15.26 9.49 4.06
CA ARG A 193 -15.57 9.74 5.49
C ARG A 193 -15.89 8.45 6.26
N PHE A 194 -15.33 7.33 5.85
CA PHE A 194 -15.40 6.11 6.65
C PHE A 194 -14.51 6.28 7.88
N GLU A 195 -15.17 6.54 9.00
CA GLU A 195 -14.52 6.48 10.30
C GLU A 195 -14.11 5.03 10.58
N PRO A 196 -13.04 4.84 11.35
CA PRO A 196 -12.69 3.53 11.87
C PRO A 196 -13.86 2.92 12.62
N ARG A 197 -14.16 1.66 12.32
CA ARG A 197 -15.19 0.90 13.03
C ARG A 197 -14.56 0.02 14.09
N LEU A 198 -15.22 -0.12 15.23
CA LEU A 198 -14.94 -1.21 16.15
C LEU A 198 -15.34 -2.52 15.47
N ALA A 199 -14.34 -3.31 15.08
CA ALA A 199 -14.54 -4.60 14.41
C ALA A 199 -14.82 -5.71 15.43
N ASP A 200 -14.10 -5.69 16.56
CA ASP A 200 -14.29 -6.66 17.66
C ASP A 200 -13.79 -6.09 19.00
N LYS A 201 -14.23 -6.69 20.11
CA LYS A 201 -13.76 -6.39 21.46
C LYS A 201 -13.85 -7.65 22.34
N ALA A 202 -12.70 -8.23 22.64
CA ALA A 202 -12.57 -9.41 23.48
C ALA A 202 -11.19 -9.43 24.15
N PHE A 203 -11.02 -10.24 25.21
CA PHE A 203 -9.72 -10.48 25.84
C PHE A 203 -8.97 -9.22 26.34
N GLY A 204 -9.71 -8.17 26.69
CA GLY A 204 -9.11 -6.87 27.06
C GLY A 204 -8.58 -6.05 25.88
N LEU A 205 -8.76 -6.54 24.65
CA LEU A 205 -8.36 -5.88 23.41
C LEU A 205 -9.56 -5.24 22.72
N ARG A 206 -9.32 -4.16 21.97
CA ARG A 206 -10.26 -3.62 20.98
C ARG A 206 -9.61 -3.72 19.62
N LEU A 207 -10.30 -4.32 18.67
CA LEU A 207 -9.86 -4.39 17.28
C LEU A 207 -10.64 -3.37 16.47
N LEU A 208 -9.95 -2.41 15.88
CA LEU A 208 -10.55 -1.42 15.00
C LEU A 208 -10.08 -1.65 13.57
N ALA A 209 -10.95 -1.33 12.63
CA ALA A 209 -10.70 -1.52 11.21
C ALA A 209 -11.12 -0.30 10.41
N THR A 210 -10.35 0.01 9.38
CA THR A 210 -10.74 0.90 8.28
C THR A 210 -11.08 0.06 7.05
N ARG A 211 -11.26 0.70 5.90
CA ARG A 211 -11.49 -0.01 4.63
C ARG A 211 -10.28 -0.83 4.18
N HIS A 212 -9.08 -0.44 4.63
CA HIS A 212 -7.81 -0.95 4.13
C HIS A 212 -6.78 -1.24 5.22
N GLY A 213 -7.17 -1.27 6.49
CA GLY A 213 -6.24 -1.64 7.53
C GLY A 213 -6.91 -1.88 8.86
N ALA A 214 -6.14 -2.38 9.81
CA ALA A 214 -6.61 -2.68 11.15
C ALA A 214 -5.51 -2.43 12.18
N TRP A 215 -5.94 -2.08 13.39
CA TRP A 215 -5.09 -1.99 14.57
C TRP A 215 -5.80 -2.57 15.78
N VAL A 216 -5.01 -2.98 16.76
CA VAL A 216 -5.48 -3.40 18.08
C VAL A 216 -5.17 -2.31 19.10
N GLU A 217 -6.05 -2.15 20.09
CA GLU A 217 -5.84 -1.28 21.25
C GLU A 217 -5.83 -2.13 22.54
N THR A 218 -4.94 -1.78 23.46
CA THR A 218 -4.85 -2.35 24.81
C THR A 218 -4.48 -1.25 25.81
N GLY A 219 -5.29 -1.06 26.84
CA GLY A 219 -5.12 0.05 27.78
C GLY A 219 -5.05 1.41 27.06
N GLU A 220 -3.91 2.10 27.20
CA GLU A 220 -3.63 3.41 26.58
C GLU A 220 -2.77 3.31 25.32
N ARG A 221 -2.66 2.12 24.72
CA ARG A 221 -1.79 1.87 23.57
C ARG A 221 -2.53 1.23 22.41
N TYR A 222 -1.98 1.39 21.21
CA TYR A 222 -2.45 0.76 19.99
C TYR A 222 -1.31 0.26 19.12
N ALA A 223 -1.57 -0.68 18.22
CA ALA A 223 -0.60 -1.14 17.24
C ALA A 223 -1.29 -1.51 15.93
N TRP A 224 -0.79 -1.00 14.80
CA TRP A 224 -1.22 -1.46 13.48
C TRP A 224 -0.78 -2.91 13.29
N ILE A 225 -1.69 -3.71 12.73
CA ILE A 225 -1.48 -5.15 12.48
C ILE A 225 -1.70 -5.51 11.01
N PHE A 226 -2.27 -4.59 10.23
CA PHE A 226 -2.59 -4.84 8.84
C PHE A 226 -2.80 -3.54 8.06
N VAL A 227 -2.21 -3.50 6.87
CA VAL A 227 -2.47 -2.51 5.83
C VAL A 227 -2.57 -3.25 4.49
N ALA A 228 -3.70 -3.09 3.82
CA ALA A 228 -4.02 -3.76 2.58
C ALA A 228 -3.37 -3.04 1.38
N ASP A 229 -2.12 -3.38 1.12
CA ASP A 229 -1.39 -2.98 -0.09
C ASP A 229 -1.44 -4.10 -1.14
N GLY A 230 -1.79 -3.78 -2.39
CA GLY A 230 -1.95 -4.77 -3.45
C GLY A 230 -0.68 -5.51 -3.87
N GLN A 231 0.52 -5.00 -3.52
CA GLN A 231 1.78 -5.68 -3.80
C GLN A 231 2.10 -6.74 -2.74
N LEU A 232 1.78 -6.50 -1.47
CA LEU A 232 1.94 -7.48 -0.39
C LEU A 232 0.75 -8.44 -0.28
N PHE A 233 -0.46 -7.90 -0.44
CA PHE A 233 -1.72 -8.59 -0.23
C PHE A 233 -2.59 -8.40 -1.49
N PRO A 234 -2.58 -9.35 -2.45
CA PRO A 234 -3.19 -9.17 -3.76
C PRO A 234 -4.71 -8.96 -3.79
N ALA A 235 -5.37 -8.95 -2.63
CA ALA A 235 -6.78 -8.61 -2.48
C ALA A 235 -7.09 -7.11 -2.70
N ALA A 236 -6.11 -6.21 -2.55
CA ALA A 236 -6.32 -4.77 -2.76
C ALA A 236 -6.20 -4.38 -4.26
N GLN A 237 -7.19 -4.78 -5.07
CA GLN A 237 -7.18 -4.49 -6.51
C GLN A 237 -7.41 -3.01 -6.83
N LYS A 238 -8.22 -2.32 -6.01
CA LYS A 238 -8.44 -0.87 -6.07
C LYS A 238 -8.75 -0.33 -4.68
N LEU A 239 -8.01 0.69 -4.24
CA LEU A 239 -8.18 1.30 -2.92
C LEU A 239 -9.40 2.20 -2.79
N ARG A 240 -10.16 2.42 -3.87
CA ARG A 240 -11.51 3.02 -3.78
C ARG A 240 -12.59 2.03 -3.34
N TRP A 241 -12.26 0.74 -3.23
CA TRP A 241 -13.19 -0.31 -2.78
C TRP A 241 -12.70 -0.89 -1.47
N THR A 242 -13.62 -1.22 -0.58
CA THR A 242 -13.25 -1.79 0.71
C THR A 242 -12.55 -3.12 0.50
N SER A 243 -11.27 -3.21 0.90
CA SER A 243 -10.49 -4.44 0.77
C SER A 243 -10.52 -5.27 2.04
N LEU A 244 -10.66 -4.66 3.23
CA LEU A 244 -10.83 -5.35 4.50
C LEU A 244 -12.33 -5.47 4.84
N HIS A 245 -12.89 -6.64 4.58
CA HIS A 245 -14.30 -6.92 4.77
C HIS A 245 -14.64 -7.23 6.23
N GLU A 246 -13.86 -8.09 6.87
CA GLU A 246 -14.05 -8.49 8.27
C GLU A 246 -12.72 -8.57 9.00
N ALA A 247 -12.72 -8.22 10.29
CA ALA A 247 -11.60 -8.43 11.20
C ALA A 247 -12.17 -8.92 12.54
N ARG A 248 -11.55 -9.93 13.16
CA ARG A 248 -12.05 -10.55 14.40
C ARG A 248 -10.92 -10.99 15.32
N LEU A 249 -11.11 -10.87 16.64
CA LEU A 249 -10.22 -11.46 17.64
C LEU A 249 -10.58 -12.94 17.80
N LEU A 250 -9.63 -13.84 17.49
CA LEU A 250 -9.82 -15.28 17.68
C LEU A 250 -9.37 -15.75 19.06
N SER A 251 -8.34 -15.11 19.62
CA SER A 251 -7.83 -15.31 20.97
C SER A 251 -7.08 -14.05 21.45
N GLU A 252 -6.43 -14.12 22.61
CA GLU A 252 -5.48 -13.10 23.09
C GLU A 252 -4.29 -12.87 22.14
N GLU A 253 -4.00 -13.84 21.27
CA GLU A 253 -2.80 -13.85 20.43
C GLU A 253 -3.12 -13.81 18.93
N LEU A 254 -4.35 -14.13 18.52
CA LEU A 254 -4.70 -14.31 17.12
C LEU A 254 -5.78 -13.36 16.64
N VAL A 255 -5.54 -12.73 15.49
CA VAL A 255 -6.51 -11.90 14.78
C VAL A 255 -6.78 -12.50 13.40
N LEU A 256 -8.05 -12.61 13.04
CA LEU A 256 -8.50 -12.93 11.68
C LEU A 256 -8.69 -11.65 10.88
N LEU A 257 -8.23 -11.64 9.64
CA LEU A 257 -8.38 -10.55 8.69
C LEU A 257 -8.92 -11.12 7.37
N HIS A 258 -10.17 -10.82 7.05
CA HIS A 258 -10.83 -11.26 5.81
C HIS A 258 -10.85 -10.11 4.81
N THR A 259 -10.21 -10.35 3.68
CA THR A 259 -10.12 -9.39 2.59
C THR A 259 -10.89 -9.83 1.36
N TYR A 260 -11.30 -8.87 0.55
CA TYR A 260 -12.06 -9.10 -0.67
C TYR A 260 -11.50 -8.26 -1.83
N ALA A 261 -11.31 -8.90 -2.98
CA ALA A 261 -10.89 -8.31 -4.24
C ALA A 261 -12.08 -8.28 -5.22
N PRO A 262 -12.80 -7.14 -5.34
CA PRO A 262 -14.09 -7.12 -6.05
C PRO A 262 -14.03 -7.47 -7.54
N ILE A 263 -12.94 -7.17 -8.26
CA ILE A 263 -12.85 -7.50 -9.71
C ILE A 263 -12.62 -9.00 -9.90
N ALA A 264 -11.74 -9.60 -9.10
CA ALA A 264 -11.50 -11.04 -9.20
C ALA A 264 -12.56 -11.88 -8.47
N GLY A 265 -13.39 -11.26 -7.63
CA GLY A 265 -14.29 -11.98 -6.73
C GLY A 265 -13.54 -12.81 -5.68
N GLU A 266 -12.27 -12.50 -5.41
CA GLU A 266 -11.42 -13.31 -4.52
C GLU A 266 -11.59 -12.88 -3.07
N HIS A 267 -11.75 -13.86 -2.18
CA HIS A 267 -11.74 -13.69 -0.74
C HIS A 267 -10.47 -14.30 -0.18
N ARG A 268 -9.74 -13.56 0.64
CA ARG A 268 -8.52 -14.06 1.29
C ARG A 268 -8.62 -13.89 2.78
N ILE A 269 -8.29 -14.94 3.50
CA ILE A 269 -8.31 -14.95 4.96
C ILE A 269 -6.87 -15.01 5.43
N TYR A 270 -6.49 -13.97 6.16
CA TYR A 270 -5.21 -13.89 6.83
C TYR A 270 -5.40 -14.10 8.33
N VAL A 271 -4.38 -14.65 8.97
CA VAL A 271 -4.30 -14.75 10.42
C VAL A 271 -3.03 -14.06 10.89
N PHE A 272 -3.15 -13.16 11.86
CA PHE A 272 -2.05 -12.40 12.46
C PHE A 272 -1.79 -12.87 13.88
N ASP A 273 -0.53 -13.16 14.21
CA ASP A 273 -0.06 -13.46 15.58
C ASP A 273 0.46 -12.19 16.26
N LEU A 274 -0.25 -11.74 17.29
CA LEU A 274 0.05 -10.55 18.08
C LEU A 274 1.37 -10.68 18.88
N ASN A 275 1.86 -11.89 19.13
CA ASN A 275 3.11 -12.06 19.89
C ASN A 275 4.35 -12.06 18.99
N THR A 276 4.23 -12.55 17.75
CA THR A 276 5.37 -12.64 16.83
C THR A 276 5.33 -11.66 15.66
N ALA A 277 4.24 -10.89 15.54
CA ALA A 277 4.00 -9.96 14.44
C ALA A 277 4.08 -10.62 13.05
N ARG A 278 3.58 -11.86 12.94
CA ARG A 278 3.56 -12.63 11.69
C ARG A 278 2.14 -12.73 11.16
N ILE A 279 2.00 -12.57 9.85
CA ILE A 279 0.72 -12.73 9.15
C ILE A 279 0.83 -13.86 8.13
N GLY A 280 -0.11 -14.81 8.18
CA GLY A 280 -0.17 -15.93 7.26
C GLY A 280 -1.43 -15.91 6.41
N LEU A 281 -1.31 -16.24 5.12
CA LEU A 281 -2.45 -16.45 4.23
C LEU A 281 -2.95 -17.90 4.33
N LEU A 282 -4.20 -18.11 4.75
CA LEU A 282 -4.76 -19.46 4.87
C LEU A 282 -4.85 -20.18 3.52
N LEU A 283 -4.49 -21.46 3.53
CA LEU A 283 -4.64 -22.38 2.41
C LEU A 283 -6.10 -22.81 2.27
N MET A 284 -6.76 -22.40 1.18
CA MET A 284 -8.09 -22.88 0.78
C MET A 284 -7.95 -23.67 -0.53
N ALA A 285 -8.70 -24.79 -0.67
CA ALA A 285 -8.41 -25.85 -1.64
C ALA A 285 -8.49 -25.46 -3.13
N ASP A 286 -9.13 -24.34 -3.47
CA ASP A 286 -9.43 -23.97 -4.86
C ASP A 286 -8.84 -22.64 -5.32
N GLY A 287 -8.15 -21.88 -4.46
CA GLY A 287 -7.49 -20.61 -4.83
C GLY A 287 -8.43 -19.50 -5.37
N HIS A 288 -9.71 -19.80 -5.54
CA HIS A 288 -10.77 -18.95 -6.06
C HIS A 288 -11.95 -19.01 -5.10
N SER A 289 -12.48 -17.86 -4.72
CA SER A 289 -13.33 -17.77 -3.53
C SER A 289 -14.76 -17.40 -3.88
N TYR A 290 -15.68 -18.15 -3.30
CA TYR A 290 -17.08 -17.75 -3.18
C TYR A 290 -17.26 -16.91 -1.90
N PRO A 291 -18.42 -16.25 -1.70
CA PRO A 291 -18.78 -15.72 -0.39
C PRO A 291 -18.55 -16.80 0.67
N CYS A 292 -17.78 -16.47 1.70
CA CYS A 292 -17.44 -17.40 2.77
C CYS A 292 -18.18 -17.03 4.07
N SER A 293 -18.62 -18.05 4.80
CA SER A 293 -19.04 -17.87 6.20
C SER A 293 -17.85 -18.21 7.11
N ILE A 294 -17.63 -17.37 8.13
CA ILE A 294 -16.51 -17.54 9.07
C ILE A 294 -17.07 -17.63 10.49
N ARG A 295 -16.84 -18.76 11.15
CA ARG A 295 -17.27 -19.00 12.53
C ARG A 295 -16.14 -19.58 13.38
N GLN A 296 -16.19 -19.27 14.67
CA GLN A 296 -15.29 -19.84 15.67
C GLN A 296 -16.13 -20.74 16.59
N LEU A 297 -15.73 -22.00 16.72
CA LEU A 297 -16.42 -23.01 17.53
C LEU A 297 -15.37 -23.86 18.24
N ASP A 298 -15.48 -23.98 19.57
CA ASP A 298 -14.66 -24.89 20.39
C ASP A 298 -13.14 -24.81 20.13
N GLY A 299 -12.60 -23.59 20.08
CA GLY A 299 -11.17 -23.36 19.83
C GLY A 299 -10.73 -23.67 18.39
N ARG A 300 -11.68 -23.72 17.45
CA ARG A 300 -11.44 -23.92 16.02
C ARG A 300 -11.99 -22.75 15.22
N LEU A 301 -11.26 -22.39 14.17
CA LEU A 301 -11.73 -21.56 13.08
C LEU A 301 -12.38 -22.47 12.04
N GLN A 302 -13.61 -22.17 11.63
CA GLN A 302 -14.29 -22.84 10.54
C GLN A 302 -14.67 -21.82 9.47
N VAL A 303 -14.36 -22.17 8.23
CA VAL A 303 -14.66 -21.37 7.04
C VAL A 303 -15.43 -22.25 6.06
N ASP A 304 -16.66 -21.87 5.74
CA ASP A 304 -17.44 -22.53 4.68
C ASP A 304 -17.37 -21.66 3.43
N ALA A 305 -16.83 -22.18 2.32
CA ALA A 305 -16.65 -21.45 1.06
C ALA A 305 -16.83 -22.39 -0.13
N GLY A 306 -17.64 -22.00 -1.12
CA GLY A 306 -17.76 -22.76 -2.38
C GLY A 306 -18.31 -24.19 -2.24
N GLY A 307 -19.06 -24.48 -1.18
CA GLY A 307 -19.52 -25.84 -0.86
C GLY A 307 -18.48 -26.72 -0.16
N ALA A 308 -17.28 -26.21 0.09
CA ALA A 308 -16.28 -26.82 0.95
C ALA A 308 -16.33 -26.22 2.36
N SER A 309 -15.98 -27.02 3.37
CA SER A 309 -15.83 -26.59 4.77
C SER A 309 -14.40 -26.86 5.20
N PHE A 310 -13.71 -25.81 5.63
CA PHE A 310 -12.34 -25.86 6.15
C PHE A 310 -12.37 -25.64 7.66
N SER A 311 -11.49 -26.34 8.38
CA SER A 311 -11.43 -26.18 9.83
C SER A 311 -10.01 -26.33 10.37
N TRP A 312 -9.59 -25.35 11.17
CA TRP A 312 -8.28 -25.30 11.79
C TRP A 312 -8.43 -25.11 13.30
N THR A 313 -7.60 -25.78 14.09
CA THR A 313 -7.48 -25.47 15.52
C THR A 313 -6.69 -24.17 15.68
N LEU A 314 -7.10 -23.29 16.60
CA LEU A 314 -6.37 -22.03 16.84
C LEU A 314 -4.93 -22.30 17.30
N ALA A 315 -4.71 -23.31 18.14
CA ALA A 315 -3.36 -23.72 18.55
C ALA A 315 -2.49 -24.18 17.37
N GLY A 316 -3.07 -24.92 16.41
CA GLY A 316 -2.38 -25.33 15.19
C GLY A 316 -2.00 -24.14 14.31
N LEU A 317 -2.91 -23.17 14.13
CA LEU A 317 -2.61 -21.95 13.37
C LEU A 317 -1.46 -21.17 14.01
N LEU A 318 -1.49 -21.03 15.33
CA LEU A 318 -0.47 -20.33 16.09
C LEU A 318 0.91 -21.02 16.00
N SER A 319 0.94 -22.35 16.13
CA SER A 319 2.18 -23.13 16.02
C SER A 319 2.84 -22.92 14.65
N GLU A 320 2.06 -23.10 13.57
CA GLU A 320 2.60 -23.00 12.19
C GLU A 320 2.99 -21.57 11.81
N LEU A 321 2.33 -20.53 12.37
CA LEU A 321 2.78 -19.14 12.19
C LEU A 321 4.14 -18.88 12.84
N ARG A 322 4.47 -19.56 13.94
CA ARG A 322 5.65 -19.32 14.77
C ARG A 322 6.90 -20.09 14.35
N GLU A 323 6.72 -21.18 13.61
CA GLU A 323 7.80 -21.93 12.94
C GLU A 323 8.54 -21.07 11.90
#